data_AF-Q5BW14-F1
#
_entry.id   AF-Q5BW14-F1
#
_cell.length_a   1.000
_cell.length_b   1.000
_cell.length_c   1.000
_cell.angle_alpha   90.00
_cell.angle_beta   90.00
_cell.angle_gamma   90.00
#
_symmetry.space_group_name_H-M   'P 1'
#
loop_
_entity.id
_entity.type
_entity.pdbx_description
1 polymer ?
#
loop_
_entity_poly.entity_id
_entity_poly.type
_entity_poly.pdbx_seq_one_letter_code
_entity_poly.pdbx_strand_id
1 'polypeptide(L)'
;MSFMQRRVYKMDKMQKAEERIKSNAWDIEAWSVLLRDAQSKKVEDAREVFERIVAQFPVAGQYWKIYISQEMKAKNYERVEKLFQRCLVKILNIDLWKIYLQYIKETKGKHQSFKEKMAQAYDFTLDKMGLDLNSYSIWADYISFLRSTQVQGSYAESQKITATRRVYQRAIVTPMLGIETIWRDYCMYENSINPLIAKKFTEERSRDYMNARR
;
A
#
# COMPACT_ATOMS: atom_id res chain seq x y z
N MET A 1 -24.19 -11.57 -31.05
CA MET A 1 -22.87 -11.92 -31.65
C MET A 1 -22.42 -13.30 -31.19
N SER A 2 -22.13 -14.18 -32.15
CA SER A 2 -21.55 -15.52 -31.96
C SER A 2 -20.19 -15.44 -31.24
N PHE A 3 -19.83 -16.47 -30.46
CA PHE A 3 -18.54 -16.58 -29.76
C PHE A 3 -17.34 -16.40 -30.70
N MET A 4 -17.45 -16.93 -31.92
CA MET A 4 -16.40 -16.85 -32.94
C MET A 4 -16.18 -15.41 -33.42
N GLN A 5 -17.27 -14.68 -33.65
CA GLN A 5 -17.25 -13.26 -34.03
C GLN A 5 -16.65 -12.37 -32.94
N ARG A 6 -16.92 -12.64 -31.66
CA ARG A 6 -16.31 -11.90 -30.54
C ARG A 6 -14.80 -12.11 -30.46
N ARG A 7 -14.32 -13.33 -30.75
CA ARG A 7 -12.90 -13.68 -30.70
C ARG A 7 -12.10 -12.99 -31.81
N VAL A 8 -12.64 -12.98 -33.03
CA VAL A 8 -12.04 -12.31 -34.19
C VAL A 8 -11.97 -10.78 -33.98
N TYR A 9 -13.06 -10.17 -33.50
CA TYR A 9 -13.10 -8.74 -33.20
C TYR A 9 -12.09 -8.32 -32.12
N LYS A 10 -11.87 -9.17 -31.11
CA LYS A 10 -10.89 -8.92 -30.04
C LYS A 10 -9.45 -8.98 -30.57
N MET A 11 -9.15 -9.87 -31.52
CA MET A 11 -7.82 -9.98 -32.14
C MET A 11 -7.51 -8.78 -33.04
N ASP A 12 -8.47 -8.35 -33.87
CA ASP A 12 -8.32 -7.18 -34.75
C ASP A 12 -8.07 -5.88 -33.97
N LYS A 13 -8.75 -5.71 -32.82
CA LYS A 13 -8.48 -4.59 -31.90
C LYS A 13 -7.07 -4.58 -31.31
N MET A 14 -6.50 -5.76 -31.02
CA MET A 14 -5.14 -5.83 -30.47
C MET A 14 -4.10 -5.50 -31.53
N GLN A 15 -4.25 -6.03 -32.74
CA GLN A 15 -3.33 -5.76 -33.85
C GLN A 15 -3.29 -4.25 -34.16
N LYS A 16 -4.45 -3.60 -34.24
CA LYS A 16 -4.56 -2.14 -34.39
C LYS A 16 -3.90 -1.37 -33.23
N ALA A 17 -4.04 -1.84 -31.99
CA ALA A 17 -3.38 -1.24 -30.84
C ALA A 17 -1.86 -1.40 -30.91
N GLU A 18 -1.35 -2.57 -31.33
CA GLU A 18 0.09 -2.79 -31.50
C GLU A 18 0.67 -1.93 -32.63
N GLU A 19 -0.03 -1.76 -33.74
CA GLU A 19 0.36 -0.85 -34.82
C GLU A 19 0.41 0.60 -34.35
N ARG A 20 -0.59 1.03 -33.57
CA ARG A 20 -0.58 2.36 -32.94
C ARG A 20 0.61 2.54 -32.01
N ILE A 21 0.99 1.53 -31.23
CA ILE A 21 2.17 1.59 -30.35
C ILE A 21 3.48 1.62 -31.16
N LYS A 22 3.55 0.90 -32.29
CA LYS A 22 4.72 0.97 -33.20
C LYS A 22 4.87 2.35 -33.83
N SER A 23 3.75 2.99 -34.18
CA SER A 23 3.75 4.35 -34.71
C SER A 23 4.01 5.40 -33.63
N ASN A 24 3.43 5.22 -32.44
CA ASN A 24 3.57 6.11 -31.29
C ASN A 24 3.68 5.30 -29.98
N ALA A 25 4.91 5.19 -29.47
CA ALA A 25 5.20 4.43 -28.25
C ALA A 25 4.54 5.00 -26.99
N TRP A 26 4.05 6.24 -27.01
CA TRP A 26 3.44 6.92 -25.87
C TRP A 26 1.91 6.99 -25.94
N ASP A 27 1.28 6.25 -26.86
CA ASP A 27 -0.17 6.18 -26.98
C ASP A 27 -0.82 5.43 -25.81
N ILE A 28 -1.21 6.17 -24.77
CA ILE A 28 -1.81 5.65 -23.53
C ILE A 28 -3.10 4.87 -23.83
N GLU A 29 -3.88 5.26 -24.83
CA GLU A 29 -5.11 4.55 -25.18
C GLU A 29 -4.82 3.17 -25.76
N ALA A 30 -3.83 3.08 -26.66
CA ALA A 30 -3.41 1.81 -27.24
C ALA A 30 -2.84 0.86 -26.16
N TRP A 31 -2.00 1.38 -25.26
CA TRP A 31 -1.53 0.62 -24.10
C TRP A 31 -2.66 0.19 -23.16
N SER A 32 -3.70 1.01 -22.99
CA SER A 32 -4.88 0.65 -22.20
C SER A 32 -5.64 -0.55 -22.77
N VAL A 33 -5.68 -0.71 -24.09
CA VAL A 33 -6.31 -1.86 -24.76
C VAL A 33 -5.51 -3.13 -24.45
N LEU A 34 -4.19 -3.09 -24.59
CA LEU A 34 -3.31 -4.22 -24.27
C LEU A 34 -3.39 -4.59 -22.79
N LEU A 35 -3.42 -3.60 -21.90
CA LEU A 35 -3.53 -3.83 -20.46
C LEU A 35 -4.85 -4.53 -20.09
N ARG A 36 -5.98 -4.07 -20.65
CA ARG A 36 -7.29 -4.70 -20.41
C ARG A 36 -7.31 -6.15 -20.89
N ASP A 37 -6.67 -6.43 -22.01
CA ASP A 37 -6.55 -7.81 -22.48
C ASP A 37 -5.66 -8.66 -21.57
N ALA A 38 -4.50 -8.14 -21.18
CA ALA A 38 -3.57 -8.79 -20.26
C ALA A 38 -4.23 -9.14 -18.92
N GLN A 39 -5.06 -8.25 -18.38
CA GLN A 39 -5.86 -8.51 -17.17
C GLN A 39 -6.89 -9.63 -17.33
N SER A 40 -7.38 -9.87 -18.55
CA SER A 40 -8.36 -10.93 -18.84
C SER A 40 -7.73 -12.31 -19.04
N LYS A 41 -6.39 -12.38 -19.17
CA LYS A 41 -5.62 -13.60 -19.38
C LYS A 41 -5.00 -14.10 -18.08
N LYS A 42 -4.53 -15.35 -18.08
CA LYS A 42 -3.67 -15.87 -17.01
C LYS A 42 -2.37 -15.07 -16.98
N VAL A 43 -1.80 -14.91 -15.79
CA VAL A 43 -0.59 -14.08 -15.62
C VAL A 43 0.60 -14.61 -16.41
N GLU A 44 0.69 -15.93 -16.60
CA GLU A 44 1.73 -16.58 -17.41
C GLU A 44 1.74 -16.05 -18.85
N ASP A 45 0.57 -16.02 -19.50
CA ASP A 45 0.42 -15.60 -20.90
C ASP A 45 0.47 -14.07 -21.07
N ALA A 46 0.17 -13.33 -20.01
CA ALA A 46 0.10 -11.87 -20.01
C ALA A 46 1.42 -11.20 -19.58
N ARG A 47 2.40 -11.97 -19.09
CA ARG A 47 3.62 -11.46 -18.45
C ARG A 47 4.46 -10.59 -19.37
N GLU A 48 4.64 -11.02 -20.62
CA GLU A 48 5.41 -10.27 -21.62
C GLU A 48 4.79 -8.90 -21.90
N VAL A 49 3.46 -8.83 -21.94
CA VAL A 49 2.74 -7.57 -22.13
C VAL A 49 2.93 -6.65 -20.92
N PHE A 50 2.83 -7.19 -19.69
CA PHE A 50 3.07 -6.40 -18.49
C PHE A 50 4.50 -5.87 -18.42
N GLU A 51 5.51 -6.70 -18.71
CA GLU A 51 6.92 -6.27 -18.74
C GLU A 51 7.17 -5.17 -19.77
N ARG A 52 6.56 -5.27 -20.97
CA ARG A 52 6.60 -4.20 -21.98
C ARG A 52 5.99 -2.89 -21.48
N ILE A 53 4.84 -2.96 -20.81
CA ILE A 53 4.16 -1.77 -20.26
C ILE A 53 5.01 -1.09 -19.19
N VAL A 54 5.53 -1.85 -18.22
CA VAL A 54 6.33 -1.27 -17.12
C VAL A 54 7.72 -0.81 -17.58
N ALA A 55 8.26 -1.38 -18.66
CA ALA A 55 9.47 -0.90 -19.30
C ALA A 55 9.23 0.45 -20.02
N GLN A 56 8.09 0.61 -20.68
CA GLN A 56 7.71 1.86 -21.34
C GLN A 56 7.35 2.96 -20.33
N PHE A 57 6.66 2.60 -19.24
CA PHE A 57 6.19 3.53 -18.22
C PHE A 57 6.73 3.18 -16.83
N PRO A 58 8.06 3.34 -16.61
CA PRO A 58 8.71 2.88 -15.39
C PRO A 58 8.24 3.63 -14.12
N VAL A 59 7.75 4.87 -14.26
CA VAL A 59 7.31 5.71 -13.12
C VAL A 59 5.80 5.61 -12.88
N ALA A 60 5.05 4.96 -13.78
CA ALA A 60 3.60 4.89 -13.68
C ALA A 60 3.16 3.83 -12.66
N GLY A 61 2.98 4.25 -11.40
CA GLY A 61 2.62 3.35 -10.30
C GLY A 61 1.35 2.52 -10.54
N GLN A 62 0.40 3.03 -11.32
CA GLN A 62 -0.83 2.33 -11.67
C GLN A 62 -0.58 1.02 -12.47
N TYR A 63 0.37 1.03 -13.40
CA TYR A 63 0.68 -0.18 -14.18
C TYR A 63 1.41 -1.22 -13.35
N TRP A 64 2.38 -0.80 -12.54
CA TRP A 64 3.05 -1.66 -11.56
C TRP A 64 2.05 -2.29 -10.60
N LYS A 65 1.10 -1.51 -10.10
CA LYS A 65 0.02 -1.97 -9.21
C LYS A 65 -0.78 -3.10 -9.85
N ILE A 66 -1.20 -2.92 -11.10
CA ILE A 66 -1.99 -3.92 -11.81
C ILE A 66 -1.17 -5.20 -12.02
N TYR A 67 0.09 -5.06 -12.44
CA TYR A 67 0.96 -6.20 -12.69
C TYR A 67 1.22 -7.01 -11.41
N ILE A 68 1.63 -6.33 -10.33
CA ILE A 68 1.86 -6.96 -9.02
C ILE A 68 0.59 -7.59 -8.47
N SER A 69 -0.57 -6.93 -8.61
CA SER A 69 -1.85 -7.48 -8.17
C SER A 69 -2.21 -8.79 -8.90
N GLN A 70 -1.86 -8.91 -10.18
CA GLN A 70 -2.11 -10.13 -10.96
C GLN A 70 -1.18 -11.27 -10.55
N GLU A 71 0.11 -11.00 -10.33
CA GLU A 71 1.07 -12.00 -9.82
C GLU A 71 0.73 -12.43 -8.38
N MET A 72 0.24 -11.50 -7.55
CA MET A 72 -0.30 -11.79 -6.21
C MET A 72 -1.49 -12.75 -6.26
N LYS A 73 -2.47 -12.50 -7.15
CA LYS A 73 -3.62 -13.41 -7.36
C LYS A 73 -3.20 -14.81 -7.80
N ALA A 74 -2.13 -14.90 -8.59
CA ALA A 74 -1.55 -16.16 -9.02
C ALA A 74 -0.67 -16.84 -7.95
N LYS A 75 -0.45 -16.19 -6.79
CA LYS A 75 0.42 -16.66 -5.69
C LYS A 75 1.89 -16.83 -6.08
N ASN A 76 2.36 -16.10 -7.10
CA ASN A 76 3.74 -16.13 -7.56
C ASN A 76 4.63 -15.20 -6.71
N TYR A 77 4.76 -15.49 -5.42
CA TYR A 77 5.36 -14.57 -4.44
C TYR A 77 6.85 -14.24 -4.70
N GLU A 78 7.63 -15.16 -5.26
CA GLU A 78 9.03 -14.90 -5.62
C GLU A 78 9.16 -13.81 -6.69
N ARG A 79 8.23 -13.80 -7.67
CA ARG A 79 8.20 -12.76 -8.70
C ARG A 79 7.72 -11.44 -8.14
N VAL A 80 6.69 -11.48 -7.30
CA VAL A 80 6.19 -10.28 -6.61
C VAL A 80 7.32 -9.58 -5.84
N GLU A 81 8.18 -10.33 -5.15
CA GLU A 81 9.33 -9.78 -4.44
C GLU A 81 10.32 -9.06 -5.39
N LYS A 82 10.66 -9.70 -6.53
CA LYS A 82 11.51 -9.08 -7.56
C LYS A 82 10.89 -7.82 -8.16
N LEU A 83 9.57 -7.79 -8.34
CA LEU A 83 8.87 -6.60 -8.83
C LEU A 83 8.94 -5.46 -7.81
N PHE A 84 8.70 -5.74 -6.52
CA PHE A 84 8.85 -4.72 -5.48
C PHE A 84 10.28 -4.17 -5.41
N GLN A 85 11.30 -5.01 -5.52
CA GLN A 85 12.71 -4.56 -5.55
C GLN A 85 12.98 -3.58 -6.71
N ARG A 86 12.32 -3.75 -7.87
CA ARG A 86 12.47 -2.87 -9.03
C ARG A 86 11.76 -1.53 -8.87
N CYS A 87 10.56 -1.51 -8.30
CA CYS A 87 9.67 -0.34 -8.36
C CYS A 87 9.48 0.40 -7.02
N LEU A 88 9.52 -0.28 -5.87
CA LEU A 88 8.98 0.23 -4.61
C LEU A 88 9.68 1.51 -4.12
N VAL A 89 11.01 1.54 -4.16
CA VAL A 89 11.78 2.71 -3.70
C VAL A 89 11.80 3.84 -4.74
N LYS A 90 11.60 3.51 -6.02
CA LYS A 90 11.64 4.48 -7.13
C LYS A 90 10.32 5.21 -7.31
N ILE A 91 9.21 4.59 -6.92
CA ILE A 91 7.85 5.10 -7.16
C ILE A 91 7.16 5.37 -5.83
N LEU A 92 7.00 6.65 -5.50
CA LEU A 92 6.25 7.10 -4.34
C LEU A 92 4.75 7.11 -4.64
N ASN A 93 4.16 5.92 -4.79
CA ASN A 93 2.73 5.74 -5.02
C ASN A 93 2.10 4.98 -3.87
N ILE A 94 1.18 5.61 -3.14
CA ILE A 94 0.60 5.06 -1.92
C ILE A 94 -0.07 3.69 -2.12
N ASP A 95 -0.69 3.45 -3.28
CA ASP A 95 -1.36 2.19 -3.54
C ASP A 95 -0.36 1.03 -3.72
N LEU A 96 0.83 1.28 -4.27
CA LEU A 96 1.89 0.26 -4.35
C LEU A 96 2.35 -0.15 -2.95
N TRP A 97 2.53 0.82 -2.06
CA TRP A 97 2.93 0.58 -0.69
C TRP A 97 1.86 -0.18 0.11
N LYS A 98 0.58 0.10 -0.13
CA LYS A 98 -0.53 -0.71 0.44
C LYS A 98 -0.47 -2.16 -0.02
N ILE A 99 -0.20 -2.40 -1.30
CA ILE A 99 -0.07 -3.77 -1.83
C ILE A 99 1.18 -4.46 -1.28
N TYR A 100 2.26 -3.73 -1.05
CA TYR A 100 3.46 -4.25 -0.38
C TYR A 100 3.15 -4.73 1.05
N LEU A 101 2.44 -3.92 1.84
CA LEU A 101 1.99 -4.31 3.18
C LEU A 101 1.08 -5.55 3.15
N GLN A 102 0.15 -5.60 2.19
CA GLN A 102 -0.71 -6.77 1.97
C GLN A 102 0.11 -8.03 1.63
N TYR A 103 1.12 -7.90 0.76
CA TYR A 103 2.03 -8.99 0.41
C TYR A 103 2.77 -9.55 1.63
N ILE A 104 3.27 -8.69 2.52
CA ILE A 104 3.94 -9.13 3.75
C ILE A 104 2.96 -9.84 4.68
N LYS A 105 1.74 -9.32 4.81
CA LYS A 105 0.68 -9.94 5.60
C LYS A 105 0.33 -11.35 5.11
N GLU A 106 0.21 -11.54 3.79
CA GLU A 106 -0.13 -12.84 3.19
C GLU A 106 1.03 -13.84 3.24
N THR A 107 2.26 -13.40 2.94
CA THR A 107 3.42 -14.30 2.86
C THR A 107 4.04 -14.62 4.21
N LYS A 108 4.08 -13.64 5.12
CA LYS A 108 4.73 -13.79 6.43
C LYS A 108 3.74 -13.98 7.57
N GLY A 109 2.42 -13.90 7.34
CA GLY A 109 1.38 -13.99 8.37
C GLY A 109 1.42 -15.23 9.27
N LYS A 110 1.96 -16.35 8.78
CA LYS A 110 2.10 -17.61 9.54
C LYS A 110 3.45 -17.75 10.25
N HIS A 111 4.38 -16.84 10.02
CA HIS A 111 5.73 -16.91 10.58
C HIS A 111 5.73 -16.47 12.06
N GLN A 112 6.54 -17.10 12.90
CA GLN A 112 6.61 -16.74 14.33
C GLN A 112 7.03 -15.28 14.54
N SER A 113 8.01 -14.81 13.75
CA SER A 113 8.46 -13.41 13.72
C SER A 113 7.58 -12.48 12.87
N PHE A 114 6.34 -12.87 12.54
CA PHE A 114 5.44 -12.05 11.70
C PHE A 114 5.25 -10.65 12.28
N LYS A 115 5.05 -10.57 13.59
CA LYS A 115 4.76 -9.30 14.28
C LYS A 115 5.87 -8.28 14.08
N GLU A 116 7.11 -8.72 14.27
CA GLU A 116 8.31 -7.90 14.11
C GLU A 116 8.52 -7.49 12.65
N LYS A 117 8.42 -8.44 11.71
CA LYS A 117 8.58 -8.17 10.27
C LYS A 117 7.50 -7.21 9.75
N MET A 118 6.27 -7.35 10.23
CA MET A 118 5.17 -6.48 9.85
C MET A 118 5.33 -5.07 10.43
N ALA A 119 5.75 -4.95 11.69
CA ALA A 119 6.06 -3.64 12.29
C ALA A 119 7.18 -2.93 11.52
N GLN A 120 8.28 -3.64 11.21
CA GLN A 120 9.37 -3.10 10.38
C GLN A 120 8.89 -2.64 9.00
N ALA A 121 7.97 -3.38 8.37
CA ALA A 121 7.39 -3.00 7.10
C ALA A 121 6.53 -1.73 7.17
N TYR A 122 5.74 -1.58 8.24
CA TYR A 122 4.97 -0.36 8.49
C TYR A 122 5.90 0.83 8.76
N ASP A 123 6.92 0.67 9.61
CA ASP A 123 7.89 1.72 9.89
C ASP A 123 8.60 2.16 8.60
N PHE A 124 9.07 1.20 7.79
CA PHE A 124 9.70 1.48 6.49
C PHE A 124 8.74 2.21 5.54
N THR A 125 7.48 1.81 5.50
CA THR A 125 6.46 2.44 4.65
C THR A 125 6.20 3.88 5.10
N LEU A 126 6.08 4.11 6.40
CA LEU A 126 5.81 5.44 6.96
C LEU A 126 7.03 6.37 6.87
N ASP A 127 8.25 5.83 6.85
CA ASP A 127 9.46 6.62 6.60
C ASP A 127 9.51 7.14 5.15
N LYS A 128 8.94 6.42 4.19
CA LYS A 128 8.93 6.81 2.77
C LYS A 128 7.66 7.55 2.35
N MET A 129 6.51 7.15 2.87
CA MET A 129 5.18 7.63 2.46
C MET A 129 4.41 8.35 3.57
N GLY A 130 4.99 8.51 4.77
CA GLY A 130 4.27 9.10 5.91
C GLY A 130 3.83 10.53 5.68
N LEU A 131 4.57 11.31 4.88
CA LEU A 131 4.25 12.70 4.52
C LEU A 131 3.23 12.83 3.37
N ASP A 132 2.78 11.71 2.80
CA ASP A 132 1.75 11.73 1.76
C ASP A 132 0.40 12.13 2.36
N LEU A 133 -0.34 13.00 1.66
CA LEU A 133 -1.62 13.52 2.10
C LEU A 133 -2.68 12.41 2.34
N ASN A 134 -2.58 11.30 1.59
CA ASN A 134 -3.47 10.15 1.67
C ASN A 134 -2.93 9.03 2.59
N SER A 135 -1.81 9.25 3.29
CA SER A 135 -1.14 8.26 4.15
C SER A 135 -1.98 7.78 5.34
N TYR A 136 -3.06 8.49 5.68
CA TYR A 136 -3.95 8.20 6.81
C TYR A 136 -4.29 6.71 6.96
N SER A 137 -4.68 6.04 5.87
CA SER A 137 -5.04 4.61 5.93
C SER A 137 -3.89 3.72 6.42
N ILE A 138 -2.64 4.04 6.08
CA ILE A 138 -1.46 3.27 6.51
C ILE A 138 -1.22 3.47 8.01
N TRP A 139 -1.36 4.71 8.49
CA TRP A 139 -1.30 5.02 9.92
C TRP A 139 -2.37 4.27 10.71
N ALA A 140 -3.62 4.33 10.25
CA ALA A 140 -4.74 3.65 10.89
C ALA A 140 -4.56 2.13 10.93
N ASP A 141 -4.11 1.53 9.83
CA ASP A 141 -3.83 0.09 9.74
C ASP A 141 -2.68 -0.33 10.69
N TYR A 142 -1.61 0.48 10.79
CA TYR A 142 -0.51 0.18 11.70
C TYR A 142 -0.91 0.28 13.18
N ILE A 143 -1.66 1.32 13.54
CA ILE A 143 -2.20 1.50 14.89
C ILE A 143 -3.13 0.33 15.24
N SER A 144 -4.02 -0.04 14.33
CA SER A 144 -4.92 -1.19 14.48
C SER A 144 -4.14 -2.49 14.68
N PHE A 145 -3.10 -2.71 13.88
CA PHE A 145 -2.22 -3.86 13.99
C PHE A 145 -1.54 -3.94 15.38
N LEU A 146 -0.94 -2.84 15.85
CA LEU A 146 -0.31 -2.80 17.18
C LEU A 146 -1.33 -3.06 18.29
N ARG A 147 -2.53 -2.47 18.20
CA ARG A 147 -3.61 -2.66 19.19
C ARG A 147 -4.17 -4.08 19.20
N SER A 148 -4.30 -4.72 18.05
CA SER A 148 -4.76 -6.11 17.94
C SER A 148 -3.73 -7.14 18.39
N THR A 149 -2.45 -6.74 18.50
CA THR A 149 -1.38 -7.65 18.87
C THR A 149 -1.57 -8.12 20.31
N GLN A 150 -1.85 -9.41 20.48
CA GLN A 150 -1.90 -10.05 21.80
C GLN A 150 -0.47 -10.21 22.33
N VAL A 151 -0.29 -9.80 23.58
CA VAL A 151 0.96 -9.88 24.33
C VAL A 151 0.63 -10.47 25.71
N GLN A 152 1.57 -11.22 26.29
CA GLN A 152 1.39 -11.84 27.60
C GLN A 152 2.31 -11.19 28.61
N GLY A 153 1.76 -10.82 29.77
CA GLY A 153 2.50 -10.20 30.86
C GLY A 153 2.52 -8.67 30.82
N SER A 154 2.56 -8.07 32.01
CA SER A 154 2.47 -6.62 32.21
C SER A 154 3.58 -5.84 31.50
N TYR A 155 4.81 -6.38 31.45
CA TYR A 155 5.92 -5.73 30.74
C TYR A 155 5.65 -5.63 29.23
N ALA A 156 5.15 -6.71 28.61
CA ALA A 156 4.86 -6.72 27.19
C ALA A 156 3.66 -5.83 26.83
N GLU A 157 2.66 -5.73 27.72
CA GLU A 157 1.57 -4.75 27.60
C GLU A 157 2.08 -3.30 27.64
N SER A 158 3.01 -2.99 28.56
CA SER A 158 3.64 -1.67 28.65
C SER A 158 4.43 -1.32 27.38
N GLN A 159 5.16 -2.28 26.81
CA GLN A 159 5.86 -2.10 25.52
C GLN A 159 4.89 -1.83 24.38
N LYS A 160 3.77 -2.57 24.30
CA LYS A 160 2.72 -2.36 23.31
C LYS A 160 2.10 -0.96 23.43
N ILE A 161 1.82 -0.50 24.65
CA ILE A 161 1.31 0.85 24.90
C ILE A 161 2.32 1.89 24.42
N THR A 162 3.60 1.72 24.76
CA THR A 162 4.68 2.63 24.37
C THR A 162 4.85 2.70 22.85
N ALA A 163 4.82 1.55 22.16
CA ALA A 163 4.92 1.48 20.71
C ALA A 163 3.71 2.14 20.03
N THR A 164 2.49 1.83 20.48
CA THR A 164 1.25 2.42 19.94
C THR A 164 1.24 3.94 20.12
N ARG A 165 1.64 4.41 21.31
CA ARG A 165 1.77 5.85 21.62
C ARG A 165 2.76 6.54 20.70
N ARG A 166 3.93 5.93 20.44
CA ARG A 166 4.94 6.47 19.51
C ARG A 166 4.36 6.70 18.12
N VAL A 167 3.58 5.75 17.61
CA VAL A 167 2.95 5.85 16.27
C VAL A 167 1.91 6.97 16.23
N TYR A 168 1.03 7.06 17.24
CA TYR A 168 0.09 8.17 17.34
C TYR A 168 0.80 9.53 17.38
N GLN A 169 1.80 9.67 18.25
CA GLN A 169 2.55 10.92 18.41
C GLN A 169 3.26 11.35 17.12
N ARG A 170 3.73 10.39 16.32
CA ARG A 170 4.32 10.67 15.01
C ARG A 170 3.26 11.05 13.96
N ALA A 171 2.08 10.44 14.02
CA ALA A 171 0.99 10.72 13.08
C ALA A 171 0.39 12.11 13.29
N ILE A 172 0.15 12.53 14.53
CA ILE A 172 -0.50 13.82 14.86
C ILE A 172 0.32 15.06 14.49
N VAL A 173 1.62 14.89 14.20
CA VAL A 173 2.50 15.97 13.73
C VAL A 173 2.67 15.98 12.20
N THR A 174 2.06 15.01 11.51
CA THR A 174 2.18 14.84 10.07
C THR A 174 0.90 15.34 9.38
N PRO A 175 0.97 16.39 8.55
CA PRO A 175 -0.20 16.90 7.82
C PRO A 175 -0.78 15.84 6.88
N MET A 176 -2.03 15.42 7.11
CA MET A 176 -2.74 14.41 6.31
C MET A 176 -4.26 14.62 6.39
N LEU A 177 -5.03 14.14 5.40
CA LEU A 177 -6.50 14.36 5.35
C LEU A 177 -7.26 13.79 6.56
N GLY A 178 -6.73 12.76 7.22
CA GLY A 178 -7.36 12.09 8.36
C GLY A 178 -6.80 12.45 9.73
N ILE A 179 -6.04 13.55 9.84
CA ILE A 179 -5.34 13.94 11.08
C ILE A 179 -6.32 14.13 12.27
N GLU A 180 -7.51 14.66 12.02
CA GLU A 180 -8.52 14.88 13.07
C GLU A 180 -9.05 13.56 13.64
N THR A 181 -9.21 12.55 12.80
CA THR A 181 -9.64 11.21 13.22
C THR A 181 -8.54 10.56 14.07
N ILE A 182 -7.28 10.65 13.64
CA ILE A 182 -6.14 10.14 14.43
C ILE A 182 -6.07 10.84 15.78
N TRP A 183 -6.25 12.16 15.82
CA TRP A 183 -6.22 12.92 17.07
C TRP A 183 -7.35 12.50 18.03
N ARG A 184 -8.56 12.31 17.51
CA ARG A 184 -9.70 11.82 18.28
C ARG A 184 -9.42 10.44 18.86
N ASP A 185 -8.92 9.52 18.03
CA ASP A 185 -8.60 8.16 18.43
C ASP A 185 -7.45 8.12 19.45
N TYR A 186 -6.47 9.02 19.32
CA TYR A 186 -5.39 9.18 20.30
C TYR A 186 -5.92 9.62 21.67
N CYS A 187 -6.79 10.64 21.71
CA CYS A 187 -7.41 11.10 22.95
C CYS A 187 -8.23 9.99 23.63
N MET A 188 -9.01 9.23 22.85
CA MET A 188 -9.77 8.10 23.37
C MET A 188 -8.86 6.98 23.89
N TYR A 189 -7.76 6.71 23.17
CA TYR A 189 -6.79 5.68 23.54
C TYR A 189 -6.09 6.00 24.86
N GLU A 190 -5.57 7.22 25.03
CA GLU A 190 -4.89 7.61 26.29
C GLU A 190 -5.86 7.58 27.47
N ASN A 191 -7.09 8.06 27.30
CA ASN A 191 -8.14 7.96 28.33
C ASN A 191 -8.45 6.50 28.70
N SER A 192 -8.45 5.59 27.74
CA SER A 192 -8.70 4.16 28.01
C SER A 192 -7.58 3.47 28.79
N ILE A 193 -6.34 3.97 28.70
CA ILE A 193 -5.19 3.41 29.43
C ILE A 193 -5.14 3.98 30.85
N ASN A 194 -5.14 5.30 30.98
CA ASN A 194 -5.07 5.96 32.28
C ASN A 194 -5.65 7.39 32.18
N PRO A 195 -6.89 7.61 32.64
CA PRO A 195 -7.55 8.92 32.61
C PRO A 195 -6.79 10.02 33.34
N LEU A 196 -6.02 9.70 34.39
CA LEU A 196 -5.33 10.67 35.23
C LEU A 196 -4.18 11.35 34.48
N ILE A 197 -3.45 10.59 33.66
CA ILE A 197 -2.31 11.10 32.88
C ILE A 197 -2.69 11.44 31.43
N ALA A 198 -3.84 10.95 30.95
CA ALA A 198 -4.31 11.18 29.59
C ALA A 198 -4.40 12.68 29.26
N LYS A 199 -4.97 13.48 30.18
CA LYS A 199 -5.10 14.93 30.00
C LYS A 199 -3.74 15.63 29.82
N LYS A 200 -2.73 15.23 30.58
CA LYS A 200 -1.38 15.78 30.46
C LYS A 200 -0.78 15.48 29.09
N PHE A 201 -0.85 14.22 28.64
CA PHE A 201 -0.30 13.83 27.33
C PHE A 201 -1.00 14.50 26.15
N THR A 202 -2.33 14.67 26.21
CA THR A 202 -3.09 15.34 25.15
C THR A 202 -2.83 16.85 25.14
N GLU A 203 -2.70 17.49 26.30
CA GLU A 203 -2.35 18.92 26.38
C GLU A 203 -0.95 19.21 25.82
N GLU A 204 0.05 18.41 26.18
CA GLU A 204 1.44 18.56 25.70
C GLU A 204 1.54 18.51 24.17
N ARG A 205 0.70 17.70 23.51
CA ARG A 205 0.72 17.50 22.06
C ARG A 205 -0.35 18.27 21.28
N SER A 206 -1.27 18.93 21.97
CA SER A 206 -2.36 19.71 21.36
C SER A 206 -1.81 20.81 20.44
N ARG A 207 -0.73 21.49 20.85
CA ARG A 207 -0.09 22.54 20.04
C ARG A 207 0.48 21.97 18.74
N ASP A 208 1.18 20.83 18.80
CA ASP A 208 1.79 20.20 17.63
C ASP A 208 0.70 19.76 16.64
N TYR A 209 -0.38 19.15 17.15
CA TYR A 209 -1.56 18.79 16.35
C TYR A 209 -2.19 20.00 15.67
N MET A 210 -2.41 21.09 16.41
CA MET A 210 -3.00 22.31 15.86
C MET A 210 -2.14 22.94 14.77
N ASN A 211 -0.82 22.77 14.82
CA ASN A 211 0.09 23.19 13.76
C ASN A 211 0.01 22.29 12.53
N ALA A 212 -0.02 20.97 12.71
CA ALA A 212 -0.07 20.01 11.61
C ALA A 212 -1.43 19.98 10.89
N ARG A 213 -2.49 20.46 11.56
CA ARG A 213 -3.84 20.59 10.98
C ARG A 213 -4.03 21.83 10.10
N ARG A 214 -3.26 22.89 10.33
CA ARG A 214 -3.35 24.15 9.57
C ARG A 214 -2.89 23.96 8.14
#